data_AF-A0A7Y2JQS3-F1
#
_entry.id   AF-A0A7Y2JQS3-F1
#
_cell.length_a   1.000
_cell.length_b   1.000
_cell.length_c   1.000
_cell.angle_alpha   90.00
_cell.angle_beta   90.00
_cell.angle_gamma   90.00
#
_symmetry.space_group_name_H-M   'P 1'
#
loop_
_entity.id
_entity.type
_entity.pdbx_description
1 polymer ?
#
loop_
_entity_poly.entity_id
_entity_poly.type
_entity_poly.pdbx_seq_one_letter_code
_entity_poly.pdbx_strand_id
1 'polypeptide(L)'
;MLAELEQEAQSTRRMLERVPDGHLSWRPHPKSMTLGELALHVATIPGDLAKLLAQDTFDFEGFEYQAPVLSSAADLIPMLEASAAAAAEWLRRLDDQAATTVWRATEGKREILAAPRIALVRSLIFNHWYHHRGQL
;
A
#
# COMPACT_ATOMS: atom_id res chain seq x y z
N MET A 1 15.29 0.17 5.87
CA MET A 1 13.95 0.02 5.24
C MET A 1 13.65 -1.42 4.88
N LEU A 2 14.54 -2.19 4.22
CA LEU A 2 14.27 -3.61 3.91
C LEU A 2 13.95 -4.47 5.14
N ALA A 3 14.78 -4.39 6.19
CA ALA A 3 14.53 -5.15 7.44
C ALA A 3 13.19 -4.77 8.10
N GLU A 4 12.80 -3.49 8.02
CA GLU A 4 11.52 -3.00 8.53
C GLU A 4 10.37 -3.54 7.68
N LEU A 5 10.47 -3.51 6.35
CA LEU A 5 9.48 -4.12 5.46
C LEU A 5 9.27 -5.61 5.79
N GLU A 6 10.33 -6.37 6.03
CA GLU A 6 10.26 -7.79 6.40
C GLU A 6 9.56 -7.99 7.75
N GLN A 7 9.95 -7.23 8.78
CA GLN A 7 9.31 -7.29 10.10
C GLN A 7 7.82 -6.93 10.03
N GLU A 8 7.49 -5.90 9.26
CA GLU A 8 6.13 -5.39 9.14
C GLU A 8 5.26 -6.32 8.32
N ALA A 9 5.82 -6.97 7.29
CA ALA A 9 5.14 -8.03 6.54
C ALA A 9 4.76 -9.21 7.44
N GLN A 10 5.64 -9.64 8.35
CA GLN A 10 5.31 -10.71 9.30
C GLN A 10 4.17 -10.29 10.25
N SER A 11 4.17 -9.05 10.71
CA SER A 11 3.11 -8.52 11.58
C SER A 11 1.77 -8.41 10.84
N THR A 12 1.79 -7.92 9.62
CA THR A 12 0.62 -7.85 8.74
C THR A 12 0.09 -9.25 8.42
N ARG A 13 0.96 -10.22 8.13
CA ARG A 13 0.58 -11.63 7.87
C ARG A 13 -0.25 -12.20 9.01
N ARG A 14 0.22 -12.06 10.26
CA ARG A 14 -0.50 -12.55 11.45
C ARG A 14 -1.90 -11.92 11.56
N MET A 15 -2.04 -10.64 11.25
CA MET A 15 -3.35 -9.99 11.29
C MET A 15 -4.24 -10.53 10.15
N LEU A 16 -3.74 -10.62 8.92
CA LEU A 16 -4.51 -11.11 7.77
C LEU A 16 -4.97 -12.58 7.93
N GLU A 17 -4.16 -13.43 8.57
CA GLU A 17 -4.54 -14.81 8.93
C GLU A 17 -5.79 -14.91 9.82
N ARG A 18 -6.20 -13.82 10.47
CA ARG A 18 -7.36 -13.76 11.37
C ARG A 18 -8.60 -13.17 10.70
N VAL A 19 -8.52 -12.75 9.44
CA VAL A 19 -9.67 -12.19 8.71
C VAL A 19 -10.69 -13.30 8.45
N PRO A 20 -11.92 -13.21 9.00
CA PRO A 20 -12.94 -14.23 8.80
C PRO A 20 -13.55 -14.16 7.40
N ASP A 21 -13.37 -15.23 6.62
CA ASP A 21 -13.90 -15.38 5.26
C ASP A 21 -15.42 -15.12 5.16
N GLY A 22 -16.19 -15.52 6.18
CA GLY A 22 -17.64 -15.29 6.21
C GLY A 22 -18.09 -13.83 6.43
N HIS A 23 -17.18 -12.88 6.67
CA HIS A 23 -17.51 -11.49 6.99
C HIS A 23 -16.85 -10.46 6.07
N LEU A 24 -16.35 -10.86 4.90
CA LEU A 24 -15.67 -9.93 3.99
C LEU A 24 -16.52 -8.71 3.59
N SER A 25 -17.85 -8.83 3.57
CA SER A 25 -18.77 -7.72 3.25
C SER A 25 -19.15 -6.83 4.44
N TRP A 26 -18.77 -7.20 5.67
CA TRP A 26 -19.07 -6.43 6.86
C TRP A 26 -18.37 -5.07 6.82
N ARG A 27 -19.05 -4.02 7.28
CA ARG A 27 -18.47 -2.69 7.45
C ARG A 27 -19.04 -2.02 8.70
N PRO A 28 -18.25 -1.25 9.46
CA PRO A 28 -18.73 -0.59 10.67
C PRO A 28 -19.70 0.56 10.36
N HIS A 29 -19.60 1.14 9.16
CA HIS A 29 -20.46 2.23 8.70
C HIS A 29 -20.63 2.15 7.17
N PRO A 30 -21.78 2.58 6.59
CA PRO A 30 -22.03 2.50 5.14
C PRO A 30 -20.97 3.20 4.26
N LYS A 31 -20.36 4.28 4.78
CA LYS A 31 -19.30 5.04 4.10
C LYS A 31 -17.89 4.45 4.22
N SER A 32 -17.71 3.42 5.04
CA SER A 32 -16.40 2.76 5.23
C SER A 32 -16.20 1.66 4.19
N MET A 33 -14.93 1.34 3.94
CA MET A 33 -14.56 0.07 3.30
C MET A 33 -15.16 -1.10 4.06
N THR A 34 -15.49 -2.16 3.34
CA THR A 34 -15.75 -3.47 3.92
C THR A 34 -14.48 -4.06 4.53
N LEU A 35 -14.64 -5.07 5.38
CA LEU A 35 -13.54 -5.81 5.96
C LEU A 35 -12.64 -6.42 4.89
N GLY A 36 -13.22 -6.98 3.82
CA GLY A 36 -12.49 -7.54 2.70
C GLY A 36 -11.73 -6.49 1.90
N GLU A 37 -12.36 -5.33 1.62
CA GLU A 37 -11.69 -4.21 0.95
C GLU A 37 -10.51 -3.68 1.76
N LEU A 38 -10.68 -3.49 3.08
CA LEU A 38 -9.61 -3.00 3.95
C LEU A 38 -8.48 -4.03 4.12
N ALA A 39 -8.81 -5.31 4.30
CA ALA A 39 -7.82 -6.39 4.38
C ALA A 39 -7.00 -6.50 3.09
N LEU A 40 -7.67 -6.39 1.95
CA LEU A 40 -7.01 -6.43 0.66
C LEU A 40 -6.10 -5.21 0.46
N HIS A 41 -6.59 -4.01 0.77
CA HIS A 41 -5.79 -2.79 0.76
C HIS A 41 -4.54 -2.95 1.63
N VAL A 42 -4.69 -3.44 2.87
CA VAL A 42 -3.54 -3.70 3.76
C VAL A 42 -2.57 -4.73 3.19
N ALA A 43 -3.05 -5.76 2.48
CA ALA A 43 -2.18 -6.73 1.82
C ALA A 43 -1.37 -6.12 0.66
N THR A 44 -1.96 -5.22 -0.12
CA THR A 44 -1.34 -4.72 -1.36
C THR A 44 -0.59 -3.38 -1.23
N ILE A 45 -0.79 -2.62 -0.14
CA ILE A 45 -0.13 -1.32 0.09
C ILE A 45 1.37 -1.32 -0.24
N PRO A 46 2.21 -2.27 0.27
CA PRO A 46 3.64 -2.24 -0.01
C PRO A 46 3.97 -2.23 -1.50
N GLY A 47 3.39 -3.16 -2.25
CA GLY A 47 3.65 -3.35 -3.67
C GLY A 47 3.03 -2.24 -4.52
N ASP A 48 1.80 -1.84 -4.23
CA ASP A 48 1.10 -0.82 -5.00
C ASP A 48 1.77 0.55 -4.88
N LEU A 49 2.20 0.92 -3.66
CA LEU A 49 2.89 2.19 -3.45
C LEU A 49 4.35 2.14 -3.88
N ALA A 50 5.01 0.98 -3.87
CA ALA A 50 6.31 0.84 -4.52
C ALA A 50 6.20 1.05 -6.04
N LYS A 51 5.17 0.50 -6.71
CA LYS A 51 4.92 0.72 -8.14
C LYS A 51 4.60 2.19 -8.43
N LEU A 52 3.77 2.83 -7.60
CA LEU A 52 3.46 4.25 -7.72
C LEU A 52 4.72 5.10 -7.63
N LEU A 53 5.52 4.89 -6.59
CA LEU A 53 6.75 5.63 -6.37
C LEU A 53 7.83 5.26 -7.38
N ALA A 54 7.78 4.12 -8.06
CA ALA A 54 8.73 3.82 -9.13
C ALA A 54 8.61 4.76 -10.34
N GLN A 55 7.45 5.38 -10.55
CA GLN A 55 7.23 6.44 -11.55
C GLN A 55 7.72 7.77 -11.01
N ASP A 56 8.16 8.72 -11.85
CA ASP A 56 8.65 10.03 -11.39
C ASP A 56 7.55 11.01 -11.00
N THR A 57 6.38 10.84 -11.60
CA THR A 57 5.21 11.68 -11.34
C THR A 57 3.94 10.85 -11.36
N PHE A 58 2.88 11.36 -10.73
CA PHE A 58 1.55 10.78 -10.81
C PHE A 58 0.50 11.87 -10.96
N ASP A 59 -0.43 11.71 -11.89
CA ASP A 59 -1.56 12.62 -12.05
C ASP A 59 -2.83 11.97 -11.53
N PHE A 60 -3.49 12.63 -10.58
CA PHE A 60 -4.77 12.21 -10.03
C PHE A 60 -5.95 12.56 -10.94
N GLU A 61 -5.77 13.44 -11.93
CA GLU A 61 -6.85 13.80 -12.86
C GLU A 61 -7.31 12.57 -13.64
N GLY A 62 -8.56 12.15 -13.42
CA GLY A 62 -9.13 10.95 -14.03
C GLY A 62 -8.65 9.62 -13.44
N PHE A 63 -7.86 9.64 -12.35
CA PHE A 63 -7.50 8.42 -11.63
C PHE A 63 -8.69 7.94 -10.80
N GLU A 64 -9.28 6.82 -11.22
CA GLU A 64 -10.28 6.10 -10.45
C GLU A 64 -9.64 4.90 -9.75
N TYR A 65 -9.57 4.96 -8.42
CA TYR A 65 -9.20 3.80 -7.63
C TYR A 65 -10.31 2.75 -7.71
N GLN A 66 -10.04 1.66 -8.42
CA GLN A 66 -10.90 0.48 -8.41
C GLN A 66 -10.44 -0.45 -7.29
N ALA A 67 -11.20 -0.46 -6.19
CA ALA A 67 -10.97 -1.41 -5.11
C ALA A 67 -11.11 -2.83 -5.66
N PRO A 68 -10.06 -3.67 -5.59
CA PRO A 68 -10.20 -5.04 -6.03
C PRO A 68 -11.19 -5.77 -5.10
N VAL A 69 -11.98 -6.68 -5.68
CA VAL A 69 -12.98 -7.45 -4.91
C VAL A 69 -12.33 -8.73 -4.43
N LEU A 70 -12.14 -8.85 -3.12
CA LEU A 70 -11.66 -10.08 -2.50
C LEU A 70 -12.78 -11.12 -2.51
N SER A 71 -12.55 -12.25 -3.17
CA SER A 71 -13.53 -13.34 -3.23
C SER A 71 -13.38 -14.32 -2.06
N SER A 72 -12.15 -14.47 -1.52
CA SER A 72 -11.88 -15.28 -0.33
C SER A 72 -10.72 -14.71 0.48
N ALA A 73 -10.78 -14.88 1.80
CA ALA A 73 -9.67 -14.56 2.70
C ALA A 73 -8.40 -15.38 2.42
N ALA A 74 -8.52 -16.53 1.73
CA ALA A 74 -7.39 -17.36 1.33
C ALA A 74 -6.39 -16.64 0.41
N ASP A 75 -6.85 -15.62 -0.34
CA ASP A 75 -6.01 -14.87 -1.28
C ASP A 75 -5.15 -13.80 -0.58
N LEU A 76 -5.46 -13.44 0.68
CA LEU A 76 -4.78 -12.34 1.38
C LEU A 76 -3.29 -12.59 1.60
N ILE A 77 -2.91 -13.81 1.98
CA ILE A 77 -1.50 -14.14 2.26
C ILE A 77 -0.67 -14.17 0.98
N PRO A 78 -1.09 -14.86 -0.10
CA PRO A 78 -0.40 -14.78 -1.40
C PRO A 78 -0.24 -13.33 -1.91
N MET A 79 -1.27 -12.50 -1.74
CA MET A 79 -1.22 -11.11 -2.18
C MET A 79 -0.25 -10.27 -1.36
N LEU A 80 -0.22 -10.45 -0.03
CA LEU A 80 0.77 -9.81 0.84
C LEU A 80 2.20 -10.23 0.46
N GLU A 81 2.44 -11.52 0.24
CA GLU A 81 3.76 -12.03 -0.12
C GLU A 81 4.26 -11.44 -1.45
N ALA A 82 3.40 -11.41 -2.47
CA ALA A 82 3.72 -10.79 -3.76
C ALA A 82 3.96 -9.28 -3.63
N SER A 83 3.13 -8.59 -2.85
CA SER A 83 3.21 -7.16 -2.56
C SER A 83 4.52 -6.79 -1.85
N ALA A 84 4.86 -7.51 -0.78
CA ALA A 84 6.10 -7.32 -0.02
C ALA A 84 7.34 -7.64 -0.87
N ALA A 85 7.29 -8.70 -1.70
CA ALA A 85 8.38 -9.03 -2.62
C ALA A 85 8.63 -7.91 -3.64
N ALA A 86 7.57 -7.38 -4.26
CA ALA A 86 7.67 -6.27 -5.21
C ALA A 86 8.24 -5.00 -4.55
N ALA A 87 7.78 -4.67 -3.33
CA ALA A 87 8.30 -3.56 -2.56
C ALA A 87 9.78 -3.74 -2.21
N ALA A 88 10.19 -4.94 -1.77
CA ALA A 88 11.57 -5.25 -1.45
C ALA A 88 12.48 -5.15 -2.70
N GLU A 89 12.01 -5.65 -3.83
CA GLU A 89 12.73 -5.58 -5.10
C GLU A 89 12.96 -4.13 -5.53
N TRP A 90 11.93 -3.28 -5.44
CA TRP A 90 12.06 -1.86 -5.74
C TRP A 90 12.99 -1.13 -4.76
N LEU A 91 12.85 -1.36 -3.45
CA LEU A 91 13.70 -0.75 -2.44
C LEU A 91 15.18 -1.12 -2.59
N ARG A 92 15.51 -2.32 -3.07
CA ARG A 92 16.90 -2.73 -3.37
C ARG A 92 17.52 -1.93 -4.52
N ARG A 93 16.70 -1.43 -5.44
CA ARG A 93 17.13 -0.62 -6.59
C ARG A 93 17.11 0.89 -6.33
N LEU A 94 16.53 1.31 -5.21
CA LEU A 94 16.44 2.72 -4.85
C LEU A 94 17.80 3.21 -4.34
N ASP A 95 18.62 3.74 -5.25
CA ASP A 95 19.89 4.38 -4.90
C ASP A 95 19.70 5.77 -4.26
N ASP A 96 20.79 6.35 -3.74
CA ASP A 96 20.77 7.63 -3.02
C ASP A 96 20.28 8.80 -3.90
N GLN A 97 20.60 8.78 -5.20
CA GLN A 97 20.19 9.82 -6.13
C GLN A 97 18.68 9.73 -6.39
N ALA A 98 18.16 8.54 -6.68
CA ALA A 98 16.73 8.29 -6.87
C ALA A 98 15.94 8.55 -5.58
N ALA A 99 16.50 8.21 -4.42
CA ALA A 99 15.91 8.42 -3.10
C ALA A 99 15.72 9.92 -2.79
N THR A 100 16.67 10.76 -3.20
CA THR A 100 16.66 12.21 -2.93
C THR A 100 15.96 13.03 -4.02
N THR A 101 15.71 12.44 -5.19
CA THR A 101 14.95 13.05 -6.28
C THR A 101 13.52 13.36 -5.84
N VAL A 102 13.04 14.55 -6.20
CA VAL A 102 11.69 15.01 -5.90
C VAL A 102 10.69 14.29 -6.81
N TRP A 103 9.84 13.49 -6.20
CA TRP A 103 8.66 12.90 -6.81
C TRP A 103 7.48 13.87 -6.70
N ARG A 104 6.62 13.91 -7.71
CA ARG A 104 5.48 14.85 -7.77
C ARG A 104 4.16 14.17 -8.03
N ALA A 105 3.12 14.58 -7.31
CA ALA A 105 1.75 14.34 -7.71
C ALA A 105 1.04 15.63 -8.11
N THR A 106 0.26 15.54 -9.17
CA THR A 106 -0.60 16.62 -9.68
C THR A 106 -2.06 16.18 -9.71
N GLU A 107 -2.96 17.15 -9.81
CA GLU A 107 -4.32 16.96 -10.31
C GLU A 107 -4.49 17.98 -11.43
N GLY A 108 -4.30 17.49 -12.65
CA GLY A 108 -4.19 18.31 -13.85
C GLY A 108 -3.04 19.29 -13.72
N LYS A 109 -3.35 20.60 -13.68
CA LYS A 109 -2.32 21.66 -13.60
C LYS A 109 -1.88 22.00 -12.17
N ARG A 110 -2.51 21.42 -11.14
CA ARG A 110 -2.26 21.76 -9.74
C ARG A 110 -1.32 20.74 -9.11
N GLU A 111 -0.17 21.18 -8.61
CA GLU A 111 0.69 20.32 -7.78
C GLU A 111 0.01 20.06 -6.43
N ILE A 112 -0.13 18.79 -6.06
CA ILE A 112 -0.71 18.34 -4.79
C ILE A 112 0.38 17.97 -3.79
N LEU A 113 1.46 17.36 -4.28
CA LEU A 113 2.54 16.85 -3.45
C LEU A 113 3.86 16.92 -4.21
N ALA A 114 4.90 17.44 -3.56
CA ALA A 114 6.27 17.35 -4.04
C ALA A 114 7.18 17.06 -2.85
N ALA A 115 7.90 15.93 -2.88
CA ALA A 115 8.81 15.55 -1.81
C ALA A 115 9.90 14.60 -2.32
N PRO A 116 11.05 14.54 -1.64
CA PRO A 116 12.04 13.49 -1.90
C PRO A 116 11.39 12.11 -1.79
N ARG A 117 11.67 11.23 -2.74
CA ARG A 117 11.08 9.89 -2.82
C ARG A 117 11.25 9.09 -1.52
N ILE A 118 12.38 9.24 -0.83
CA ILE A 118 12.64 8.59 0.47
C ILE A 118 11.66 9.01 1.57
N ALA A 119 11.23 10.28 1.58
CA ALA A 119 10.24 10.76 2.53
C ALA A 119 8.86 10.13 2.24
N LEU A 120 8.54 9.92 0.96
CA LEU A 120 7.31 9.25 0.54
C LEU A 120 7.32 7.76 0.82
N VAL A 121 8.47 7.09 0.74
CA VAL A 121 8.58 5.70 1.23
C VAL A 121 8.17 5.61 2.70
N ARG A 122 8.63 6.55 3.53
CA ARG A 122 8.26 6.58 4.95
C ARG A 122 6.77 6.89 5.16
N SER A 123 6.23 7.92 4.51
CA SER A 123 4.85 8.34 4.73
C SER A 123 3.82 7.45 4.03
N LEU A 124 4.04 7.14 2.75
CA LEU A 124 3.09 6.41 1.93
C LEU A 124 3.25 4.90 2.09
N ILE A 125 4.46 4.34 2.07
CA ILE A 125 4.58 2.88 2.24
C ILE A 125 4.39 2.51 3.71
N PHE A 126 5.23 3.02 4.61
CA PHE A 126 5.26 2.52 5.98
C PHE A 126 4.14 3.09 6.87
N ASN A 127 4.04 4.41 7.03
CA ASN A 127 3.07 5.00 7.96
C ASN A 127 1.61 4.70 7.56
N HIS A 128 1.29 4.77 6.27
CA HIS A 128 -0.02 4.41 5.73
C HIS A 128 -0.36 2.93 6.01
N TRP A 129 0.62 2.04 5.85
CA TRP A 129 0.43 0.62 6.11
C TRP A 129 0.17 0.34 7.58
N TYR A 130 0.92 0.97 8.48
CA TYR A 130 0.70 0.86 9.92
C TYR A 130 -0.66 1.41 10.32
N HIS A 131 -1.05 2.54 9.74
CA HIS A 131 -2.33 3.18 9.97
C HIS A 131 -3.49 2.25 9.59
N HIS A 132 -3.52 1.73 8.37
CA HIS A 132 -4.61 0.87 7.93
C HIS A 132 -4.59 -0.51 8.57
N ARG A 133 -3.41 -1.06 8.91
CA ARG A 133 -3.35 -2.27 9.74
C ARG A 133 -3.90 -2.03 11.14
N GLY A 134 -3.75 -0.83 11.70
CA GLY A 134 -4.37 -0.48 12.99
C GLY A 134 -5.87 -0.18 12.90
N GLN A 135 -6.36 0.19 11.71
CA GLN A 135 -7.79 0.34 11.43
C GLN A 135 -8.51 -1.02 11.32
N LEU A 136 -7.80 -2.03 10.81
CA LEU A 136 -8.28 -3.38 10.55
C LEU A 136 -8.29 -4.25 11.81
#